data_AF-A0A7D6ZHY4-F1
#
_entry.id   AF-A0A7D6ZHY4-F1
#
_cell.length_a   1.000
_cell.length_b   1.000
_cell.length_c   1.000
_cell.angle_alpha   90.00
_cell.angle_beta   90.00
_cell.angle_gamma   90.00
#
_symmetry.space_group_name_H-M   'P 1'
#
loop_
_entity.id
_entity.type
_entity.pdbx_description
1 polymer ?
#
loop_
_entity_poly.entity_id
_entity_poly.type
_entity_poly.pdbx_seq_one_letter_code
_entity_poly.pdbx_strand_id
1 'polypeptide(L)'
;MFGKFINGSQGLDRGPNKGLNRLPIVYVRNNTEENIENISFSFDNVVLIGSEIKKVKPNTTKNVSLYLTYRQRDQLEREDYDLIMNHGKENKYTISESYGAEHIRDILVEIMKVYNDGSLGIKIEENYLSC
;
A
#
# COMPACT_ATOMS: atom_id res chain seq x y z
N MET A 1 29.10 35.66 -25.45
CA MET A 1 28.85 34.38 -26.13
C MET A 1 28.71 33.30 -25.06
N PHE A 2 27.51 32.73 -24.99
CA PHE A 2 26.98 31.54 -24.29
C PHE A 2 27.74 30.89 -23.11
N GLY A 3 26.98 30.66 -22.03
CA GLY A 3 27.41 30.04 -20.77
C GLY A 3 27.78 28.56 -20.87
N LYS A 4 28.58 28.12 -19.89
CA LYS A 4 28.86 26.71 -19.62
C LYS A 4 27.91 26.21 -18.54
N PHE A 5 27.00 25.34 -18.96
CA PHE A 5 26.33 24.39 -18.09
C PHE A 5 27.37 23.41 -17.54
N ILE A 6 27.44 23.24 -16.22
CA ILE A 6 28.04 22.06 -15.61
C ILE A 6 26.89 21.33 -14.90
N ASN A 7 26.27 20.45 -15.66
CA ASN A 7 25.36 19.44 -15.16
C ASN A 7 26.21 18.30 -14.59
N GLY A 8 25.99 17.89 -13.36
CA GLY A 8 26.84 16.91 -12.70
C GLY A 8 26.38 16.48 -11.31
N SER A 9 25.07 16.41 -11.05
CA SER A 9 24.54 15.71 -9.87
C SER A 9 24.48 14.20 -10.12
N GLN A 10 25.64 13.55 -10.20
CA GLN A 10 25.76 12.09 -10.10
C GLN A 10 26.32 11.69 -8.73
N GLY A 11 25.58 12.03 -7.69
CA GLY A 11 25.67 11.36 -6.39
C GLY A 11 24.76 10.15 -6.40
N LEU A 12 25.11 9.09 -7.15
CA LEU A 12 24.41 7.82 -7.04
C LEU A 12 24.75 7.21 -5.67
N ASP A 13 23.91 7.50 -4.68
CA ASP A 13 23.94 7.05 -3.27
C ASP A 13 23.84 5.51 -3.06
N ARG A 14 24.93 4.75 -3.22
CA ARG A 14 24.97 3.26 -3.28
C ARG A 14 24.71 2.54 -1.93
N GLY A 15 23.55 2.74 -1.31
CA GLY A 15 23.11 2.01 -0.11
C GLY A 15 22.34 0.70 -0.42
N PRO A 16 22.28 -0.26 0.53
CA PRO A 16 21.64 -1.59 0.34
C PRO A 16 20.11 -1.55 0.13
N ASN A 17 19.49 -0.37 0.24
CA ASN A 17 18.05 -0.14 -0.01
C ASN A 17 17.78 0.51 -1.38
N LYS A 18 18.78 0.60 -2.27
CA LYS A 18 18.58 1.15 -3.61
C LYS A 18 17.78 0.20 -4.49
N GLY A 19 16.55 0.60 -4.78
CA GLY A 19 15.66 -0.09 -5.71
C GLY A 19 14.25 -0.30 -5.19
N LEU A 20 13.99 0.02 -3.92
CA LEU A 20 12.66 0.02 -3.33
C LEU A 20 12.19 1.45 -3.14
N ASN A 21 11.10 1.82 -3.81
CA ASN A 21 10.38 3.04 -3.46
C ASN A 21 9.43 2.70 -2.31
N ARG A 22 9.58 3.40 -1.18
CA ARG A 22 8.72 3.16 -0.01
C ARG A 22 7.36 3.81 -0.28
N LEU A 23 6.34 2.96 -0.30
CA LEU A 23 4.94 3.37 -0.33
C LEU A 23 4.44 3.64 1.10
N PRO A 24 3.24 4.22 1.27
CA PRO A 24 2.61 4.41 2.57
C PRO A 24 2.50 3.11 3.35
N ILE A 25 2.43 3.26 4.66
CA ILE A 25 2.06 2.19 5.55
C ILE A 25 0.54 2.04 5.48
N VAL A 26 0.06 0.82 5.27
CA VAL A 26 -1.35 0.49 5.44
C VAL A 26 -1.55 -0.12 6.82
N TYR A 27 -2.40 0.52 7.62
CA TYR A 27 -2.86 0.06 8.91
C TYR A 27 -4.19 -0.66 8.72
N VAL A 28 -4.27 -1.93 9.09
CA VAL A 28 -5.51 -2.70 9.11
C VAL A 28 -5.95 -2.87 10.56
N ARG A 29 -7.04 -2.22 10.91
CA ARG A 29 -7.68 -2.32 12.22
C ARG A 29 -8.86 -3.26 12.13
N ASN A 30 -8.87 -4.28 12.99
CA ASN A 30 -10.01 -5.18 13.11
C ASN A 30 -10.87 -4.75 14.31
N ASN A 31 -12.03 -4.18 14.04
CA ASN A 31 -13.03 -3.78 15.04
C ASN A 31 -14.11 -4.86 15.24
N THR A 32 -13.89 -6.08 14.75
CA THR A 32 -14.82 -7.21 14.86
C THR A 32 -14.36 -8.19 15.95
N GLU A 33 -15.22 -9.15 16.27
CA GLU A 33 -14.91 -10.26 17.19
C GLU A 33 -14.23 -11.47 16.50
N GLU A 34 -14.04 -11.40 15.18
CA GLU A 34 -13.50 -12.50 14.38
C GLU A 34 -12.03 -12.31 14.04
N ASN A 35 -11.30 -13.39 13.81
CA ASN A 35 -9.95 -13.28 13.23
C ASN A 35 -10.08 -13.04 11.72
N ILE A 36 -9.40 -12.00 11.22
CA ILE A 36 -9.32 -11.76 9.77
C ILE A 36 -7.99 -12.32 9.28
N GLU A 37 -8.02 -13.15 8.25
CA GLU A 37 -6.86 -13.88 7.75
C GLU A 37 -6.68 -13.66 6.24
N ASN A 38 -5.46 -13.84 5.76
CA ASN A 38 -5.13 -13.79 4.32
C ASN A 38 -5.53 -12.46 3.65
N ILE A 39 -4.97 -11.35 4.16
CA ILE A 39 -5.06 -10.04 3.52
C ILE A 39 -3.81 -9.81 2.69
N SER A 40 -3.96 -9.29 1.48
CA SER A 40 -2.83 -8.86 0.64
C SER A 40 -3.11 -7.57 -0.12
N PHE A 41 -2.08 -6.76 -0.39
CA PHE A 41 -2.21 -5.50 -1.13
C PHE A 41 -1.57 -5.55 -2.52
N SER A 42 -2.24 -4.92 -3.50
CA SER A 42 -1.77 -4.78 -4.88
C SER A 42 -2.10 -3.39 -5.43
N PHE A 43 -1.33 -2.92 -6.41
CA PHE A 43 -1.82 -1.88 -7.32
C PHE A 43 -2.46 -2.58 -8.51
N ASP A 44 -3.76 -2.46 -8.67
CA ASP A 44 -4.54 -3.29 -9.59
C ASP A 44 -4.15 -4.78 -9.47
N ASN A 45 -3.50 -5.32 -10.50
CA ASN A 45 -3.04 -6.71 -10.59
C ASN A 45 -1.55 -6.90 -10.23
N VAL A 46 -0.85 -5.83 -9.83
CA VAL A 46 0.57 -5.84 -9.48
C VAL A 46 0.74 -6.03 -7.97
N VAL A 47 1.24 -7.21 -7.58
CA VAL A 47 1.50 -7.54 -6.17
C VAL A 47 2.71 -6.75 -5.65
N LEU A 48 2.53 -6.12 -4.48
CA LEU A 48 3.56 -5.32 -3.82
C LEU A 48 4.44 -6.18 -2.90
N ILE A 49 5.68 -5.74 -2.66
CA ILE A 49 6.55 -6.39 -1.66
C ILE A 49 6.07 -6.00 -0.25
N GLY A 50 6.05 -6.97 0.66
CA GLY A 50 5.62 -6.76 2.05
C GLY A 50 4.11 -6.62 2.22
N SER A 51 3.33 -7.00 1.19
CA SER A 51 1.90 -6.73 1.08
C SER A 51 0.99 -7.67 1.86
N GLU A 52 1.52 -8.69 2.52
CA GLU A 52 0.69 -9.73 3.13
C GLU A 52 0.53 -9.55 4.66
N ILE A 53 -0.69 -9.73 5.13
CA ILE A 53 -1.02 -9.90 6.55
C ILE A 53 -1.69 -11.26 6.71
N LYS A 54 -1.00 -12.19 7.38
CA LYS A 54 -1.55 -13.53 7.64
C LYS A 54 -2.78 -13.50 8.53
N LYS A 55 -2.77 -12.64 9.56
CA LYS A 55 -3.82 -12.59 10.58
C LYS A 55 -3.89 -11.24 11.31
N VAL A 56 -5.10 -10.72 11.48
CA VAL A 56 -5.43 -9.58 12.35
C VAL A 56 -6.43 -10.07 13.42
N LYS A 57 -6.01 -10.04 14.69
CA LYS A 57 -6.85 -10.50 15.80
C LYS A 57 -7.98 -9.49 16.10
N PRO A 58 -9.08 -9.92 16.73
CA PRO A 58 -10.13 -9.03 17.21
C PRO A 58 -9.58 -7.83 17.99
N ASN A 59 -10.11 -6.65 17.74
CA ASN A 59 -9.75 -5.39 18.40
C ASN A 59 -8.25 -5.03 18.36
N THR A 60 -7.54 -5.46 17.32
CA THR A 60 -6.12 -5.13 17.12
C THR A 60 -5.88 -4.43 15.79
N THR A 61 -4.76 -3.71 15.73
CA THR A 61 -4.26 -3.13 14.48
C THR A 61 -2.97 -3.83 14.06
N LYS A 62 -2.85 -4.14 12.77
CA LYS A 62 -1.61 -4.57 12.11
C LYS A 62 -1.25 -3.56 11.05
N ASN A 63 0.03 -3.36 10.81
CA ASN A 63 0.50 -2.47 9.77
C ASN A 63 1.43 -3.21 8.81
N VAL A 64 1.40 -2.81 7.54
CA VAL A 64 2.32 -3.29 6.52
C VAL A 64 2.96 -2.12 5.81
N SER A 65 4.27 -2.22 5.63
CA SER A 65 5.01 -1.30 4.75
C SER A 65 5.02 -1.90 3.35
N LEU A 66 4.50 -1.14 2.40
CA LEU A 66 4.43 -1.56 1.01
C LEU A 66 5.66 -1.06 0.25
N TYR A 67 6.14 -1.86 -0.70
CA TYR A 67 7.28 -1.48 -1.55
C TYR A 67 7.08 -1.92 -3.00
N LEU A 68 7.59 -1.10 -3.91
CA LEU A 68 7.72 -1.42 -5.33
C LEU A 68 9.13 -1.85 -5.67
N THR A 69 9.26 -2.82 -6.55
CA THR A 69 10.52 -3.04 -7.25
C THR A 69 10.77 -1.92 -8.26
N TYR A 70 12.04 -1.69 -8.60
CA TYR A 70 12.43 -0.71 -9.61
C TYR A 70 11.73 -0.92 -10.97
N ARG A 71 11.53 -2.17 -11.40
CA ARG A 71 10.82 -2.49 -12.65
C ARG A 71 9.34 -2.13 -12.61
N GLN A 72 8.68 -2.31 -11.47
CA GLN A 72 7.27 -1.92 -11.28
C GLN A 72 7.13 -0.41 -11.19
N ARG A 73 8.10 0.28 -10.59
CA ARG A 73 8.11 1.74 -10.50
C ARG A 73 8.03 2.39 -11.90
N ASP A 74 8.87 1.97 -12.85
CA ASP A 74 8.88 2.56 -14.19
C ASP A 74 7.56 2.31 -14.96
N GLN A 75 6.81 1.26 -14.58
CA GLN A 75 5.46 1.00 -15.09
C GLN A 75 4.44 1.93 -14.44
N LEU A 76 4.55 2.15 -13.12
CA LEU A 76 3.60 2.92 -12.34
C LEU A 76 3.74 4.45 -12.50
N GLU A 77 4.87 4.96 -13.02
CA GLU A 77 5.06 6.39 -13.30
C GLU A 77 4.19 6.93 -14.46
N ARG A 78 3.37 6.10 -15.10
CA ARG A 78 2.63 6.46 -16.33
C ARG A 78 1.11 6.41 -16.21
N GLU A 79 0.55 5.84 -15.15
CA GLU A 79 -0.89 5.66 -15.01
C GLU A 79 -1.31 5.87 -13.54
N ASP A 80 -2.58 6.21 -13.35
CA ASP A 80 -3.24 6.27 -12.05
C ASP A 80 -3.70 4.85 -11.69
N TYR A 81 -3.18 4.26 -10.60
CA TYR A 81 -3.50 2.89 -10.21
C TYR A 81 -4.31 2.83 -8.93
N ASP A 82 -5.26 1.91 -8.84
CA ASP A 82 -6.00 1.73 -7.59
C ASP A 82 -5.19 0.86 -6.62
N LEU A 83 -5.07 1.30 -5.37
CA LEU A 83 -4.56 0.45 -4.30
C LEU A 83 -5.69 -0.47 -3.86
N ILE A 84 -5.48 -1.78 -4.04
CA ILE A 84 -6.48 -2.81 -3.77
C ILE A 84 -6.05 -3.64 -2.56
N MET A 85 -6.95 -3.76 -1.58
CA MET A 85 -6.90 -4.80 -0.55
C MET A 85 -7.62 -6.04 -1.06
N ASN A 86 -6.95 -7.18 -1.05
CA ASN A 86 -7.51 -8.49 -1.34
C ASN A 86 -7.72 -9.24 -0.01
N HIS A 87 -8.82 -9.97 0.12
CA HIS A 87 -9.14 -10.79 1.29
C HIS A 87 -9.75 -12.13 0.87
N GLY A 88 -9.18 -13.23 1.38
CA GLY A 88 -9.61 -14.57 0.97
C GLY A 88 -9.32 -14.81 -0.51
N LYS A 89 -10.17 -15.61 -1.18
CA LYS A 89 -9.94 -15.98 -2.59
C LYS A 89 -10.45 -14.96 -3.60
N GLU A 90 -11.50 -14.22 -3.27
CA GLU A 90 -12.25 -13.45 -4.28
C GLU A 90 -12.62 -12.03 -3.85
N ASN A 91 -12.51 -11.68 -2.57
CA ASN A 91 -12.93 -10.36 -2.12
C ASN A 91 -11.84 -9.32 -2.39
N LYS A 92 -12.25 -8.21 -3.03
CA LYS A 92 -11.38 -7.08 -3.35
C LYS A 92 -12.03 -5.78 -2.90
N TYR A 93 -11.21 -4.87 -2.40
CA TYR A 93 -11.64 -3.56 -1.94
C TYR A 93 -10.65 -2.52 -2.43
N THR A 94 -11.13 -1.53 -3.18
CA THR A 94 -10.34 -0.34 -3.50
C THR A 94 -10.18 0.46 -2.21
N ILE A 95 -8.93 0.64 -1.77
CA ILE A 95 -8.58 1.38 -0.55
C ILE A 95 -7.95 2.75 -0.82
N SER A 96 -7.63 3.04 -2.08
CA SER A 96 -7.34 4.39 -2.57
C SER A 96 -7.42 4.36 -4.09
N GLU A 97 -8.17 5.29 -4.66
CA GLU A 97 -8.28 5.48 -6.12
C GLU A 97 -7.15 6.36 -6.63
N SER A 98 -6.71 6.12 -7.87
CA SER A 98 -5.68 6.94 -8.52
C SER A 98 -4.44 7.17 -7.65
N TYR A 99 -3.98 6.10 -7.00
CA TYR A 99 -2.85 6.11 -6.13
C TYR A 99 -1.56 6.34 -6.94
N GLY A 100 -1.15 7.61 -7.02
CA GLY A 100 0.10 8.04 -7.67
C GLY A 100 1.28 8.14 -6.70
N ALA A 101 2.50 8.26 -7.26
CA ALA A 101 3.75 8.40 -6.51
C ALA A 101 3.82 9.66 -5.62
N GLU A 102 2.95 10.66 -5.85
CA GLU A 102 2.90 11.91 -5.09
C GLU A 102 1.99 11.84 -3.84
N HIS A 103 1.13 10.80 -3.72
CA HIS A 103 0.20 10.64 -2.59
C HIS A 103 0.75 9.76 -1.46
N ILE A 104 1.93 10.08 -0.93
CA ILE A 104 2.55 9.30 0.16
C ILE A 104 1.92 9.68 1.50
N ARG A 105 0.75 9.10 1.82
CA ARG A 105 0.15 9.22 3.14
C ARG A 105 -0.36 7.88 3.60
N ASP A 106 -0.13 7.58 4.86
CA ASP A 106 -0.55 6.32 5.46
C ASP A 106 -2.08 6.18 5.39
N ILE A 107 -2.53 4.93 5.27
CA ILE A 107 -3.94 4.59 5.07
C ILE A 107 -4.39 3.73 6.25
N LEU A 108 -5.53 4.04 6.83
CA LEU A 108 -6.20 3.17 7.80
C LEU A 108 -7.39 2.49 7.13
N VAL A 109 -7.40 1.16 7.17
CA VAL A 109 -8.52 0.30 6.79
C VAL A 109 -9.12 -0.27 8.07
N GLU A 110 -10.31 0.18 8.44
CA GLU A 110 -11.07 -0.33 9.57
C GLU A 110 -12.05 -1.41 9.09
N ILE A 111 -11.87 -2.64 9.55
CA ILE A 111 -12.80 -3.75 9.32
C ILE A 111 -13.86 -3.67 10.42
N MET A 112 -15.06 -3.29 10.02
CA MET A 112 -16.19 -3.01 10.92
C MET A 112 -17.14 -4.20 11.07
N LYS A 113 -17.17 -5.08 10.07
CA LYS A 113 -18.08 -6.24 10.03
C LYS A 113 -17.53 -7.35 9.16
N VAL A 114 -17.82 -8.60 9.53
CA VAL A 114 -17.70 -9.76 8.63
C VAL A 114 -19.13 -10.17 8.24
N TYR A 115 -19.38 -10.30 6.94
CA TYR A 115 -20.66 -10.76 6.41
C TYR A 115 -20.70 -12.28 6.30
N ASN A 116 -21.90 -12.85 6.21
CA ASN A 116 -22.10 -14.30 6.17
C ASN A 116 -21.41 -14.99 4.97
N ASP A 117 -21.15 -14.25 3.89
CA ASP A 117 -20.42 -14.72 2.71
C ASP A 117 -18.89 -14.60 2.84
N GLY A 118 -18.40 -14.12 3.98
CA GLY A 118 -16.98 -13.89 4.25
C GLY A 118 -16.43 -12.57 3.69
N SER A 119 -17.26 -11.75 3.04
CA SER A 119 -16.89 -10.39 2.69
C SER A 119 -16.82 -9.48 3.93
N LEU A 120 -16.17 -8.33 3.79
CA LEU A 120 -15.87 -7.41 4.89
C LEU A 120 -16.61 -6.09 4.67
N GLY A 121 -17.24 -5.59 5.73
CA GLY A 121 -17.64 -4.19 5.80
C GLY A 121 -16.44 -3.36 6.25
N ILE A 122 -15.87 -2.56 5.35
CA ILE A 122 -14.70 -1.74 5.65
C ILE A 122 -15.01 -0.24 5.63
N LYS A 123 -14.23 0.52 6.38
CA LYS A 123 -14.14 1.98 6.32
C LYS A 123 -12.69 2.37 6.08
N ILE A 124 -12.45 3.35 5.22
CA ILE A 124 -11.11 3.77 4.79
C ILE A 124 -10.88 5.21 5.23
N GLU A 125 -9.69 5.48 5.74
CA GLU A 125 -9.16 6.82 5.99
C GLU A 125 -7.82 6.96 5.23
N GLU A 126 -7.91 7.55 4.05
CA GLU A 126 -6.76 8.03 3.29
C GLU A 126 -6.27 9.31 3.98
N ASN A 127 -4.97 9.40 4.33
CA ASN A 127 -4.38 10.45 5.20
C ASN A 127 -4.35 10.17 6.72
N TYR A 128 -4.30 8.90 7.11
CA TYR A 128 -4.19 8.55 8.51
C TYR A 128 -2.87 9.07 9.11
N LEU A 129 -2.98 9.87 10.17
CA LEU A 129 -1.84 10.31 10.96
C LEU A 129 -1.70 9.35 12.14
N SER A 130 -0.73 8.45 12.09
CA SER A 130 -0.45 7.58 13.24
C SER A 130 0.06 8.44 14.40
N CYS A 131 -0.71 8.49 15.49
CA CYS A 131 -0.34 9.15 16.74
C CYS A 131 0.83 8.45 17.44
#